data_AF-A0A9W6FY59-F1
#
_entry.id   AF-A0A9W6FY59-F1
#
_cell.length_a   1.000
_cell.length_b   1.000
_cell.length_c   1.000
_cell.angle_alpha   90.00
_cell.angle_beta   90.00
_cell.angle_gamma   90.00
#
_symmetry.space_group_name_H-M   'P 1'
#
loop_
_entity.id
_entity.type
_entity.pdbx_description
1 polymer ?
#
loop_
_entity_poly.entity_id
_entity_poly.type
_entity_poly.pdbx_seq_one_letter_code
_entity_poly.pdbx_strand_id
1 'polypeptide(L)'
;MSVKKVGEILVENRLITEDQLREALELQKVFPDQPVGQLLCKLGFLTESDLSYILEQTGKRQKLGDILLRERLIDQERLGQAREVAKRDGIPLARALRKLRLVEEEPLAKAVAIQYDLSFVHINTLEIEAELARYINPSYAQKQRIVPIAKIGNTLTLAMAYPIKLQELKDLEQSIRARIIPVIAVESEILKAQQRLYRTSASSAATFDEADLEIGPGSISEILGANADDEPDIEDEVKKVSERDSIIVKLVNKIIFDAHQSRASDIHIEPYHGKNDIVVRMRVDGRCKVYQRIPYRYKYAIPSRLKIMAELDIAEKRKPQDGKINFKKFGPLDMELRIATMPTAGGLEDVVIRLVNTGETFSFDKLGLTERNMRIFSEAVSKPYGLVLVVGPTGSGKTTTLHAAISRINSPEVKIWTAEDPVEITQKGLRQVQVNPRIGLTFPAALRSFLRLDPWGKCGTKKPPPSPWRLP
;
A
#
# COMPACT_ATOMS: atom_id res chain seq x y z
N MET A 1 -17.12 33.23 -27.51
CA MET A 1 -18.11 32.20 -27.12
C MET A 1 -18.70 32.58 -25.78
N SER A 2 -20.02 32.70 -25.69
CA SER A 2 -20.72 32.97 -24.42
C SER A 2 -20.29 31.93 -23.37
N VAL A 3 -19.93 32.39 -22.17
CA VAL A 3 -19.56 31.51 -21.06
C VAL A 3 -20.85 30.85 -20.55
N LYS A 4 -21.22 29.71 -21.13
CA LYS A 4 -22.46 28.96 -20.83
C LYS A 4 -22.67 28.79 -19.34
N LYS A 5 -23.83 29.13 -18.79
CA LYS A 5 -24.09 29.04 -17.34
C LYS A 5 -24.20 27.57 -16.88
N VAL A 6 -24.01 27.31 -15.58
CA VAL A 6 -24.07 25.93 -15.03
C VAL A 6 -25.41 25.27 -15.34
N GLY A 7 -26.53 26.01 -15.23
CA GLY A 7 -27.86 25.51 -15.58
C GLY A 7 -27.99 25.05 -17.03
N GLU A 8 -27.48 25.84 -17.98
CA GLU A 8 -27.48 25.50 -19.41
C GLU A 8 -26.66 24.23 -19.68
N ILE A 9 -25.51 24.10 -19.02
CA ILE A 9 -24.65 22.92 -19.14
C ILE A 9 -25.35 21.66 -18.59
N LEU A 10 -26.09 21.78 -17.49
CA LEU A 10 -26.85 20.66 -16.91
C LEU A 10 -27.96 20.18 -17.87
N VAL A 11 -28.64 21.10 -18.55
CA VAL A 11 -29.64 20.76 -19.58
C VAL A 11 -28.98 20.10 -20.80
N GLU A 12 -27.86 20.65 -21.29
CA GLU A 12 -27.12 20.08 -22.44
C GLU A 12 -26.62 18.65 -22.18
N ASN A 13 -26.21 18.37 -20.94
CA ASN A 13 -25.79 17.03 -20.52
C ASN A 13 -26.98 16.10 -20.18
N ARG A 14 -28.22 16.55 -20.38
CA ARG A 14 -29.46 15.81 -20.10
C ARG A 14 -29.57 15.35 -18.64
N LEU A 15 -28.98 16.11 -17.71
CA LEU A 15 -29.08 15.83 -16.27
C LEU A 15 -30.34 16.44 -15.65
N ILE A 16 -30.86 17.51 -16.24
CA ILE A 16 -32.13 18.17 -15.87
C ILE A 16 -32.87 18.61 -17.14
N THR A 17 -34.17 18.93 -17.01
CA THR A 17 -35.00 19.52 -18.07
C THR A 17 -35.01 21.06 -18.01
N GLU A 18 -35.42 21.72 -19.09
CA GLU A 18 -35.58 23.19 -19.11
C GLU A 18 -36.62 23.67 -18.09
N ASP A 19 -37.70 22.92 -17.88
CA ASP A 19 -38.73 23.25 -16.91
C ASP A 19 -38.21 23.19 -15.46
N GLN A 20 -37.44 22.14 -15.13
CA GLN A 20 -36.77 22.01 -13.83
C GLN A 20 -35.75 23.14 -13.59
N LEU A 21 -35.03 23.56 -14.63
CA LEU A 21 -34.12 24.70 -14.55
C LEU A 21 -34.88 26.01 -14.29
N ARG A 22 -36.02 26.22 -14.98
CA ARG A 22 -36.86 27.41 -14.78
C ARG A 22 -37.41 27.49 -13.36
N GLU A 23 -37.87 26.37 -12.81
CA GLU A 23 -38.35 26.28 -11.43
C GLU A 23 -37.25 26.64 -10.41
N ALA A 24 -36.04 26.07 -10.57
CA ALA A 24 -34.91 26.41 -9.71
C ALA A 24 -34.49 27.89 -9.83
N LEU A 25 -34.60 28.50 -11.01
CA LEU A 25 -34.32 29.92 -11.23
C LEU A 25 -35.36 30.84 -10.57
N GLU A 26 -36.64 30.46 -10.55
CA GLU A 26 -37.66 31.21 -9.79
C GLU A 26 -37.37 31.16 -8.29
N LEU A 27 -36.98 29.98 -7.77
CA LEU A 27 -36.59 29.83 -6.37
C LEU A 27 -35.32 30.64 -6.02
N GLN A 28 -34.40 30.79 -6.97
CA GLN A 28 -33.21 31.62 -6.79
C GLN A 28 -33.53 33.12 -6.62
N LYS A 29 -34.64 33.62 -7.19
CA LYS A 29 -35.06 35.00 -6.96
C LYS A 29 -35.42 35.26 -5.50
N VAL A 30 -35.93 34.23 -4.81
CA VAL A 30 -36.26 34.26 -3.38
C VAL A 30 -35.02 34.05 -2.52
N PHE A 31 -34.08 33.21 -2.98
CA PHE A 31 -32.82 32.90 -2.29
C PHE A 31 -31.59 33.26 -3.15
N PRO A 32 -31.27 34.57 -3.32
CA PRO A 32 -30.25 35.03 -4.26
C PRO A 32 -28.83 34.56 -3.91
N ASP A 33 -28.58 34.23 -2.63
CA ASP A 33 -27.28 33.76 -2.16
C ASP A 33 -27.01 32.28 -2.49
N GLN A 34 -28.04 31.51 -2.88
CA GLN A 34 -27.90 30.10 -3.23
C GLN A 34 -27.70 29.91 -4.74
N PRO A 35 -26.63 29.22 -5.18
CA PRO A 35 -26.45 28.88 -6.58
C PRO A 35 -27.56 27.97 -7.12
N VAL A 36 -27.98 28.16 -8.38
CA VAL A 36 -28.99 27.31 -9.06
C VAL A 36 -28.71 25.81 -8.92
N GLY A 37 -27.45 25.39 -8.99
CA GLY A 37 -27.08 23.97 -8.82
C GLY A 37 -27.51 23.40 -7.46
N GLN A 38 -27.30 24.17 -6.37
CA GLN A 38 -27.73 23.79 -5.02
C GLN A 38 -29.25 23.66 -4.93
N LEU A 39 -29.97 24.59 -5.55
CA LEU A 39 -31.43 24.60 -5.55
C LEU A 39 -31.98 23.39 -6.31
N LEU A 40 -31.37 23.02 -7.43
CA LEU A 40 -31.70 21.80 -8.18
C LEU A 40 -31.51 20.54 -7.35
N CYS A 41 -30.46 20.47 -6.53
CA CYS A 41 -30.26 19.35 -5.59
C CYS A 41 -31.33 19.32 -4.50
N LYS A 42 -31.64 20.48 -3.89
CA LYS A 42 -32.67 20.59 -2.84
C LYS A 42 -34.08 20.23 -3.33
N LEU A 43 -34.39 20.56 -4.59
CA LEU A 43 -35.65 20.19 -5.24
C LEU A 43 -35.68 18.71 -5.66
N GLY A 44 -34.57 17.99 -5.54
CA GLY A 44 -34.46 16.58 -5.92
C GLY A 44 -34.35 16.34 -7.43
N PHE A 45 -34.12 17.39 -8.23
CA PHE A 45 -33.98 17.28 -9.68
C PHE A 45 -32.59 16.86 -10.13
N LEU A 46 -31.58 17.06 -9.29
CA LEU A 46 -30.18 16.75 -9.56
C LEU A 46 -29.56 16.07 -8.35
N THR A 47 -28.66 15.12 -8.57
CA THR A 47 -27.88 14.54 -7.46
C THR A 47 -26.65 15.39 -7.16
N GLU A 48 -26.24 15.46 -5.89
CA GLU A 48 -25.00 16.16 -5.50
C GLU A 48 -23.78 15.60 -6.25
N SER A 49 -23.76 14.29 -6.52
CA SER A 49 -22.73 13.65 -7.33
C SER A 49 -22.65 14.18 -8.77
N ASP A 50 -23.79 14.37 -9.43
CA ASP A 50 -23.84 14.82 -10.82
C ASP A 50 -23.49 16.31 -10.93
N LEU A 51 -23.97 17.11 -9.99
CA LEU A 51 -23.57 18.52 -9.88
C LEU A 51 -22.05 18.64 -9.65
N SER A 52 -21.52 17.84 -8.74
CA SER A 52 -20.10 17.82 -8.39
C SER A 52 -19.23 17.49 -9.61
N TYR A 53 -19.65 16.48 -10.40
CA TYR A 53 -19.00 16.08 -11.65
C TYR A 53 -18.96 17.23 -12.67
N ILE A 54 -20.10 17.88 -12.93
CA ILE A 54 -20.18 18.97 -13.92
C ILE A 54 -19.35 20.17 -13.49
N LEU A 55 -19.38 20.55 -12.21
CA LEU A 55 -18.58 21.66 -11.68
C LEU A 55 -17.08 21.40 -11.78
N GLU A 56 -16.65 20.13 -11.64
CA GLU A 56 -15.25 19.72 -11.80
C GLU A 56 -14.83 19.76 -13.28
N GLN A 57 -15.63 19.18 -14.19
CA GLN A 57 -15.34 19.16 -15.64
C GLN A 57 -15.31 20.56 -16.26
N THR A 58 -16.18 21.46 -15.79
CA THR A 58 -16.31 22.81 -16.34
C THR A 58 -15.39 23.83 -15.68
N GLY A 59 -14.73 23.46 -14.58
CA GLY A 59 -13.91 24.37 -13.78
C GLY A 59 -14.70 25.52 -13.13
N LYS A 60 -16.03 25.37 -13.02
CA LYS A 60 -16.93 26.41 -12.49
C LYS A 60 -17.17 26.33 -10.98
N ARG A 61 -16.56 25.34 -10.32
CA ARG A 61 -16.56 25.27 -8.86
C ARG A 61 -15.90 26.52 -8.27
N GLN A 62 -16.47 27.03 -7.19
CA GLN A 62 -15.86 28.13 -6.45
C GLN A 62 -14.43 27.75 -6.04
N LYS A 63 -13.50 28.70 -6.10
CA LYS A 63 -12.12 28.45 -5.69
C LYS A 63 -12.02 28.65 -4.18
N LEU A 64 -11.33 27.75 -3.49
CA LEU A 64 -11.09 27.82 -2.06
C LEU A 64 -10.55 29.20 -1.63
N GLY A 65 -9.61 29.76 -2.38
CA GLY A 65 -9.03 31.08 -2.07
C GLY A 65 -10.06 32.21 -2.05
N ASP A 66 -11.03 32.19 -2.96
CA ASP A 66 -12.06 33.22 -3.05
C ASP A 66 -13.05 33.11 -1.90
N ILE A 67 -13.32 31.87 -1.44
CA ILE A 67 -14.13 31.61 -0.25
C ILE A 67 -13.42 32.13 1.00
N LEU A 68 -12.13 31.81 1.17
CA LEU A 68 -11.35 32.24 2.33
C LEU A 68 -11.23 33.78 2.43
N LEU A 69 -11.10 34.48 1.29
CA LEU A 69 -11.08 35.95 1.26
C LEU A 69 -12.44 36.55 1.64
N ARG A 70 -13.53 35.98 1.11
CA ARG A 70 -14.90 36.41 1.39
C ARG A 70 -15.25 36.28 2.87
N GLU A 71 -14.87 35.15 3.47
CA GLU A 71 -15.02 34.87 4.90
C GLU A 71 -14.01 35.62 5.77
N ARG A 72 -13.14 36.46 5.18
CA ARG A 72 -12.08 37.24 5.86
C ARG A 72 -11.12 36.37 6.69
N LEU A 73 -10.92 35.12 6.28
CA LEU A 73 -10.04 34.16 6.95
C LEU A 73 -8.58 34.31 6.52
N ILE A 74 -8.33 34.97 5.40
CA ILE A 74 -7.00 35.27 4.88
C ILE A 74 -7.03 36.57 4.09
N ASP A 75 -5.89 37.24 3.96
CA ASP A 75 -5.70 38.37 3.05
C ASP A 75 -5.11 37.94 1.69
N GLN A 76 -5.08 38.86 0.74
CA GLN A 76 -4.61 38.58 -0.62
C GLN A 76 -3.12 38.21 -0.66
N GLU A 77 -2.32 38.81 0.22
CA GLU A 77 -0.86 38.63 0.27
C GLU A 77 -0.51 37.22 0.78
N ARG A 78 -1.06 36.82 1.92
CA ARG A 78 -0.91 35.49 2.52
C ARG A 78 -1.46 34.40 1.61
N LEU A 79 -2.58 34.65 0.92
CA LEU A 79 -3.11 33.72 -0.08
C LEU A 79 -2.14 33.54 -1.27
N GLY A 80 -1.48 34.62 -1.69
CA GLY A 80 -0.42 34.58 -2.71
C GLY A 80 0.74 33.68 -2.29
N GLN A 81 1.25 33.87 -1.07
CA GLN A 81 2.30 33.04 -0.49
C GLN A 81 1.92 31.55 -0.44
N ALA A 82 0.69 31.24 -0.03
CA ALA A 82 0.19 29.86 -0.01
C ALA A 82 0.10 29.23 -1.40
N ARG A 83 -0.25 30.01 -2.44
CA ARG A 83 -0.30 29.54 -3.84
C ARG A 83 1.09 29.22 -4.38
N GLU A 84 2.10 30.03 -4.05
CA GLU A 84 3.47 29.77 -4.45
C GLU A 84 4.00 28.47 -3.85
N VAL A 85 3.77 28.26 -2.55
CA VAL A 85 4.16 27.00 -1.87
C VAL A 85 3.41 25.80 -2.44
N ALA A 86 2.09 25.94 -2.70
CA ALA A 86 1.30 24.89 -3.33
C ALA A 86 1.88 24.48 -4.69
N LYS A 87 2.27 25.46 -5.52
CA LYS A 87 2.87 25.22 -6.85
C LYS A 87 4.27 24.64 -6.76
N ARG A 88 5.12 25.16 -5.87
CA ARG A 88 6.50 24.71 -5.68
C ARG A 88 6.58 23.27 -5.16
N ASP A 89 5.74 22.93 -4.18
CA ASP A 89 5.78 21.64 -3.49
C ASP A 89 4.83 20.61 -4.14
N GLY A 90 4.03 21.01 -5.14
CA GLY A 90 3.07 20.13 -5.82
C GLY A 90 1.93 19.63 -4.92
N ILE A 91 1.50 20.45 -3.96
CA ILE A 91 0.46 20.11 -2.97
C ILE A 91 -0.81 20.95 -3.15
N PRO A 92 -2.00 20.46 -2.73
CA PRO A 92 -3.23 21.26 -2.76
C PRO A 92 -3.14 22.53 -1.91
N LEU A 93 -3.83 23.60 -2.34
CA LEU A 93 -3.83 24.90 -1.66
C LEU A 93 -4.22 24.80 -0.18
N ALA A 94 -5.24 24.02 0.16
CA ALA A 94 -5.67 23.80 1.54
C ALA A 94 -4.52 23.25 2.42
N ARG A 95 -3.71 22.34 1.87
CA ARG A 95 -2.57 21.76 2.57
C ARG A 95 -1.41 22.74 2.70
N ALA A 96 -1.19 23.60 1.71
CA ALA A 96 -0.21 24.67 1.78
C ALA A 96 -0.58 25.71 2.85
N LEU A 97 -1.85 26.12 2.92
CA LEU A 97 -2.38 27.04 3.94
C LEU A 97 -2.17 26.49 5.35
N ARG A 98 -2.43 25.19 5.56
CA ARG A 98 -2.16 24.50 6.84
C ARG A 98 -0.66 24.43 7.16
N LYS A 99 0.17 24.09 6.18
CA LYS A 99 1.64 23.99 6.35
C LYS A 99 2.26 25.32 6.78
N LEU A 100 1.75 26.43 6.24
CA LEU A 100 2.18 27.78 6.60
C LEU A 100 1.49 28.34 7.85
N ARG A 101 0.53 27.60 8.43
CA ARG A 101 -0.30 28.04 9.58
C ARG A 101 -0.96 29.39 9.34
N LEU A 102 -1.44 29.64 8.12
CA LEU A 102 -2.07 30.91 7.73
C LEU A 102 -3.56 30.96 8.05
N VAL A 103 -4.20 29.80 8.20
CA VAL A 103 -5.62 29.66 8.53
C VAL A 103 -5.76 28.52 9.54
N GLU A 104 -6.58 28.73 10.57
CA GLU A 104 -6.95 27.72 11.56
C GLU A 104 -7.67 26.52 10.90
N GLU A 105 -7.58 25.33 11.51
CA GLU A 105 -8.06 24.10 10.87
C GLU A 105 -9.58 24.08 10.66
N GLU A 106 -10.37 24.55 11.63
CA GLU A 106 -11.83 24.54 11.55
C GLU A 106 -12.38 25.52 10.51
N PRO A 107 -11.98 26.81 10.48
CA PRO A 107 -12.38 27.71 9.40
C PRO A 107 -11.98 27.20 8.01
N LEU A 108 -10.82 26.57 7.89
CA LEU A 108 -10.39 25.95 6.63
C LEU A 108 -11.31 24.78 6.24
N ALA A 109 -11.66 23.90 7.19
CA ALA A 109 -12.58 22.79 6.94
C ALA A 109 -13.98 23.28 6.53
N LYS A 110 -14.50 24.33 7.17
CA LYS A 110 -15.77 24.98 6.77
C LYS A 110 -15.69 25.58 5.36
N ALA A 111 -14.59 26.24 5.01
CA ALA A 111 -14.39 26.77 3.66
C ALA A 111 -14.33 25.66 2.60
N VAL A 112 -13.71 24.51 2.92
CA VAL A 112 -13.71 23.32 2.06
C VAL A 112 -15.13 22.74 1.94
N ALA A 113 -15.88 22.66 3.03
CA ALA A 113 -17.27 22.21 3.02
C ALA A 113 -18.14 23.07 2.08
N ILE A 114 -18.03 24.40 2.19
CA ILE A 114 -18.70 25.36 1.29
C ILE A 114 -18.25 25.16 -0.16
N GLN A 115 -16.95 24.97 -0.40
CA GLN A 115 -16.43 24.78 -1.76
C GLN A 115 -17.03 23.55 -2.46
N TYR A 116 -17.29 22.49 -1.69
CA TYR A 116 -17.77 21.22 -2.22
C TYR A 116 -19.25 20.96 -2.01
N ASP A 117 -19.96 21.90 -1.40
CA ASP A 117 -21.36 21.75 -1.00
C ASP A 117 -21.59 20.52 -0.13
N LEU A 118 -20.70 20.31 0.82
CA LEU A 118 -20.75 19.19 1.77
C LEU A 118 -21.08 19.71 3.16
N SER A 119 -21.71 18.86 3.96
CA SER A 119 -21.97 19.18 5.37
C SER A 119 -20.66 19.17 6.17
N PHE A 120 -20.46 20.18 7.00
CA PHE A 120 -19.38 20.20 8.01
C PHE A 120 -19.88 19.60 9.33
N VAL A 121 -19.13 18.66 9.89
CA VAL A 121 -19.51 17.94 11.13
C VAL A 121 -18.31 17.86 12.06
N HIS A 122 -18.53 18.17 13.34
CA HIS A 122 -17.59 17.84 14.41
C HIS A 122 -17.75 16.37 14.81
N ILE A 123 -16.66 15.61 14.77
CA ILE A 123 -16.67 14.16 14.99
C ILE A 123 -15.95 13.75 16.28
N ASN A 124 -15.35 14.71 17.00
CA ASN A 124 -14.71 14.42 18.29
C ASN A 124 -15.70 13.88 19.33
N THR A 125 -16.92 14.42 19.35
CA THR A 125 -17.98 14.08 20.32
C THR A 125 -18.82 12.87 19.91
N LEU A 126 -18.64 12.34 18.70
CA LEU A 126 -19.38 11.18 18.23
C LEU A 126 -18.75 9.90 18.80
N GLU A 127 -19.61 9.01 19.27
CA GLU A 127 -19.26 7.62 19.52
C GLU A 127 -19.25 6.88 18.18
N ILE A 128 -18.06 6.52 17.72
CA ILE A 128 -17.88 5.81 16.45
C ILE A 128 -17.84 4.32 16.76
N GLU A 129 -18.81 3.59 16.23
CA GLU A 129 -18.91 2.14 16.38
C GLU A 129 -17.66 1.44 15.81
N ALA A 130 -17.04 0.56 16.60
CA ALA A 130 -15.82 -0.16 16.21
C ALA A 130 -15.99 -1.00 14.93
N GLU A 131 -17.21 -1.48 14.66
CA GLU A 131 -17.54 -2.23 13.46
C GLU A 131 -17.32 -1.45 12.17
N LEU A 132 -17.28 -0.12 12.23
CA LEU A 132 -17.05 0.71 11.05
C LEU A 132 -15.64 0.53 10.46
N ALA A 133 -14.69 0.03 11.26
CA ALA A 133 -13.32 -0.24 10.83
C ALA A 133 -13.22 -1.29 9.71
N ARG A 134 -14.22 -2.17 9.55
CA ARG A 134 -14.24 -3.21 8.51
C ARG A 134 -14.45 -2.67 7.10
N TYR A 135 -14.99 -1.46 6.97
CA TYR A 135 -15.36 -0.90 5.67
C TYR A 135 -14.20 -0.18 4.98
N ILE A 136 -13.25 0.36 5.75
CA ILE A 136 -12.13 1.12 5.20
C ILE A 136 -10.87 0.71 5.93
N ASN A 137 -9.84 0.28 5.18
CA ASN A 137 -8.60 -0.15 5.83
C ASN A 137 -7.85 1.04 6.45
N PRO A 138 -7.03 0.82 7.51
CA PRO A 138 -6.35 1.90 8.22
C PRO A 138 -5.37 2.69 7.34
N SER A 139 -4.62 2.00 6.47
CA SER A 139 -3.60 2.63 5.62
C SER A 139 -4.22 3.58 4.58
N TYR A 140 -5.32 3.17 3.94
CA TYR A 140 -6.06 3.99 2.98
C TYR A 140 -6.77 5.14 3.70
N ALA A 141 -7.44 4.86 4.82
CA ALA A 141 -8.07 5.88 5.66
C ALA A 141 -7.05 6.96 6.05
N GLN A 142 -5.88 6.55 6.53
CA GLN A 142 -4.80 7.47 6.90
C GLN A 142 -4.31 8.25 5.68
N LYS A 143 -3.98 7.57 4.57
CA LYS A 143 -3.47 8.21 3.34
C LYS A 143 -4.43 9.26 2.79
N GLN A 144 -5.73 8.95 2.71
CA GLN A 144 -6.76 9.82 2.17
C GLN A 144 -7.33 10.81 3.19
N ARG A 145 -6.94 10.71 4.48
CA ARG A 145 -7.50 11.52 5.57
C ARG A 145 -9.02 11.41 5.65
N ILE A 146 -9.51 10.17 5.69
CA ILE A 146 -10.94 9.84 5.78
C ILE A 146 -11.21 8.86 6.93
N VAL A 147 -12.42 8.87 7.49
CA VAL A 147 -12.84 7.93 8.54
C VAL A 147 -14.34 7.68 8.47
N PRO A 148 -14.82 6.42 8.48
CA PRO A 148 -16.25 6.15 8.56
C PRO A 148 -16.76 6.49 9.97
N ILE A 149 -17.87 7.21 10.06
CA ILE A 149 -18.38 7.73 11.34
C ILE A 149 -19.74 7.17 11.75
N ALA A 150 -20.54 6.69 10.79
CA ALA A 150 -21.83 6.05 11.05
C ALA A 150 -22.22 5.15 9.88
N LYS A 151 -23.00 4.10 10.15
CA LYS A 151 -23.67 3.32 9.11
C LYS A 151 -25.12 3.10 9.50
N ILE A 152 -26.05 3.47 8.62
CA ILE A 152 -27.49 3.24 8.81
C ILE A 152 -28.01 2.49 7.59
N GLY A 153 -28.42 1.24 7.81
CA GLY A 153 -28.85 0.35 6.73
C GLY A 153 -27.77 0.19 5.66
N ASN A 154 -28.07 0.63 4.43
CA ASN A 154 -27.16 0.55 3.29
C ASN A 154 -26.39 1.85 3.01
N THR A 155 -26.33 2.76 3.99
CA THR A 155 -25.71 4.08 3.83
C THR A 155 -24.62 4.27 4.89
N LEU A 156 -23.40 4.58 4.44
CA LEU A 156 -22.22 4.85 5.26
C LEU A 156 -21.89 6.34 5.22
N THR A 157 -21.87 6.99 6.38
CA THR A 157 -21.40 8.39 6.48
C THR A 157 -19.88 8.40 6.62
N LEU A 158 -19.21 9.09 5.70
CA LEU A 158 -17.75 9.15 5.59
C LEU A 158 -17.25 10.56 5.86
N ALA A 159 -16.52 10.76 6.95
CA ALA A 159 -15.86 12.03 7.25
C ALA A 159 -14.53 12.14 6.51
N MET A 160 -14.29 13.29 5.87
CA MET A 160 -13.09 13.56 5.05
C MET A 160 -12.48 14.92 5.40
N ALA A 161 -11.16 15.00 5.48
CA ALA A 161 -10.46 16.28 5.67
C ALA A 161 -10.42 17.07 4.37
N TYR A 162 -10.23 16.33 3.28
CA TYR A 162 -10.21 16.83 1.92
C TYR A 162 -11.12 15.91 1.08
N PRO A 163 -12.06 16.47 0.31
CA PRO A 163 -12.90 15.66 -0.57
C PRO A 163 -12.05 14.84 -1.53
N ILE A 164 -12.33 13.53 -1.58
CA ILE A 164 -11.73 12.65 -2.57
C ILE A 164 -12.46 12.77 -3.90
N LYS A 165 -11.82 12.34 -5.00
CA LYS A 165 -12.41 12.45 -6.34
C LYS A 165 -13.68 11.60 -6.44
N LEU A 166 -14.65 12.06 -7.24
CA LEU A 166 -15.92 11.38 -7.39
C LEU A 166 -15.77 9.92 -7.86
N GLN A 167 -14.82 9.65 -8.75
CA GLN A 167 -14.53 8.29 -9.21
C GLN A 167 -14.06 7.38 -8.06
N GLU A 168 -13.17 7.89 -7.19
CA GLU A 168 -12.68 7.14 -6.03
C GLU A 168 -13.79 6.91 -4.99
N LEU A 169 -14.70 7.87 -4.80
CA LEU A 169 -15.92 7.65 -3.99
C LEU A 169 -16.77 6.52 -4.56
N LYS A 170 -17.05 6.52 -5.88
CA LYS A 170 -17.85 5.47 -6.53
C LYS A 170 -17.19 4.10 -6.42
N ASP A 171 -15.88 4.02 -6.57
CA ASP A 171 -15.13 2.77 -6.42
C ASP A 171 -15.22 2.27 -4.96
N LEU A 172 -15.16 3.18 -3.99
CA LEU A 172 -15.30 2.87 -2.57
C LEU A 172 -16.73 2.38 -2.22
N GLU A 173 -17.76 3.04 -2.76
CA GLU A 173 -19.17 2.61 -2.63
C GLU A 173 -19.38 1.19 -3.14
N GLN A 174 -18.81 0.87 -4.32
CA GLN A 174 -18.89 -0.48 -4.91
C GLN A 174 -18.17 -1.52 -4.04
N SER A 175 -16.99 -1.20 -3.52
CA SER A 175 -16.22 -2.09 -2.65
C SER A 175 -16.94 -2.38 -1.33
N ILE A 176 -17.52 -1.35 -0.71
CA ILE A 176 -18.21 -1.44 0.58
C ILE A 176 -19.62 -2.04 0.41
N ARG A 177 -20.17 -1.98 -0.81
CA ARG A 177 -21.58 -2.30 -1.13
C ARG A 177 -22.56 -1.45 -0.33
N ALA A 178 -22.22 -0.19 -0.07
CA ALA A 178 -23.07 0.78 0.61
C ALA A 178 -22.96 2.13 -0.11
N ARG A 179 -24.03 2.92 -0.10
CA ARG A 179 -23.98 4.32 -0.53
C ARG A 179 -23.16 5.12 0.47
N ILE A 180 -22.37 6.07 0.00
CA ILE A 180 -21.56 6.92 0.87
C ILE A 180 -22.18 8.31 0.94
N ILE A 181 -22.41 8.80 2.15
CA ILE A 181 -22.70 10.21 2.41
C ILE A 181 -21.40 10.89 2.84
N PRO A 182 -20.75 11.68 1.96
CA PRO A 182 -19.54 12.40 2.30
C PRO A 182 -19.84 13.59 3.21
N VAL A 183 -19.07 13.74 4.29
CA VAL A 183 -19.07 14.93 5.14
C VAL A 183 -17.65 15.44 5.35
N ILE A 184 -17.51 16.73 5.62
CA ILE A 184 -16.22 17.36 5.92
C ILE A 184 -16.05 17.48 7.42
N ALA A 185 -14.87 17.10 7.90
CA ALA A 185 -14.48 17.28 9.29
C ALA A 185 -13.04 17.82 9.37
N VAL A 186 -12.69 18.37 10.52
CA VAL A 186 -11.35 18.89 10.78
C VAL A 186 -10.33 17.74 10.73
N GLU A 187 -9.17 17.97 10.10
CA GLU A 187 -8.18 16.90 9.90
C GLU A 187 -7.66 16.32 11.22
N SER A 188 -7.42 17.15 12.24
CA SER A 188 -7.01 16.68 13.55
C SER A 188 -8.08 15.82 14.24
N GLU A 189 -9.36 16.11 14.03
CA GLU A 189 -10.47 15.28 14.51
C GLU A 189 -10.51 13.94 13.79
N ILE A 190 -10.30 13.93 12.48
CA ILE A 190 -10.20 12.70 11.70
C ILE A 190 -9.05 11.84 12.19
N LEU A 191 -7.86 12.42 12.40
CA LEU A 191 -6.72 11.66 12.92
C LEU A 191 -7.01 11.07 14.31
N LYS A 192 -7.68 11.82 15.20
CA LYS A 192 -8.11 11.30 16.52
C LYS A 192 -9.19 10.23 16.40
N ALA A 193 -10.15 10.38 15.49
CA ALA A 193 -11.19 9.40 15.21
C ALA A 193 -10.60 8.11 14.62
N GLN A 194 -9.68 8.23 13.66
CA GLN A 194 -8.91 7.10 13.13
C GLN A 194 -8.13 6.40 14.23
N GLN A 195 -7.47 7.17 15.10
CA GLN A 195 -6.81 6.60 16.26
C GLN A 195 -7.80 5.84 17.11
N ARG A 196 -8.98 6.35 17.46
CA ARG A 196 -9.96 5.63 18.30
C ARG A 196 -10.57 4.39 17.60
N LEU A 197 -11.03 4.56 16.37
CA LEU A 197 -11.69 3.53 15.56
C LEU A 197 -10.72 2.38 15.28
N TYR A 198 -9.57 2.71 14.71
CA TYR A 198 -8.54 1.72 14.41
C TYR A 198 -7.70 1.39 15.64
N ARG A 199 -7.87 2.06 16.80
CA ARG A 199 -7.36 1.58 18.11
C ARG A 199 -8.21 0.50 18.73
N THR A 200 -9.50 0.47 18.45
CA THR A 200 -10.35 -0.67 18.84
C THR A 200 -10.13 -1.86 17.89
N SER A 201 -9.60 -1.59 16.70
CA SER A 201 -8.85 -2.55 15.89
C SER A 201 -7.35 -2.62 16.24
N ALA A 202 -6.88 -1.82 17.20
CA ALA A 202 -5.52 -1.83 17.76
C ALA A 202 -5.42 -2.49 19.14
N SER A 203 -6.53 -2.91 19.75
CA SER A 203 -6.53 -4.12 20.56
C SER A 203 -6.27 -5.37 19.68
N SER A 204 -6.38 -5.23 18.35
CA SER A 204 -5.91 -6.16 17.30
C SER A 204 -4.68 -5.66 16.51
N ALA A 205 -4.11 -4.55 16.96
CA ALA A 205 -2.83 -3.97 16.54
C ALA A 205 -2.17 -3.46 17.81
N ALA A 206 -2.00 -4.41 18.74
CA ALA A 206 -1.27 -4.18 19.95
C ALA A 206 0.04 -3.48 19.58
N THR A 207 0.48 -2.55 20.42
CA THR A 207 1.87 -2.66 20.89
C THR A 207 2.15 -4.15 20.98
N PHE A 208 2.90 -4.71 20.03
CA PHE A 208 3.20 -6.14 20.03
C PHE A 208 3.95 -6.36 21.33
N ASP A 209 3.20 -6.69 22.38
CA ASP A 209 3.73 -7.11 23.65
C ASP A 209 4.66 -8.25 23.31
N GLU A 210 5.82 -8.25 23.94
CA GLU A 210 6.83 -9.29 23.86
C GLU A 210 6.25 -10.72 24.15
N ALA A 211 4.99 -10.80 24.59
CA ALA A 211 4.22 -12.01 24.85
C ALA A 211 3.66 -12.74 23.60
N ASP A 212 3.43 -12.09 22.44
CA ASP A 212 2.93 -12.77 21.22
C ASP A 212 4.07 -13.18 20.26
N LEU A 213 5.33 -12.87 20.63
CA LEU A 213 6.54 -13.33 19.94
C LEU A 213 6.93 -14.77 20.31
N GLU A 214 6.24 -15.39 21.28
CA GLU A 214 6.38 -16.81 21.56
C GLU A 214 5.73 -17.63 20.45
N ILE A 215 6.51 -17.90 19.40
CA ILE A 215 6.28 -19.07 18.55
C ILE A 215 6.61 -20.30 19.41
N GLY A 216 5.67 -20.69 20.27
CA GLY A 216 5.74 -21.93 21.02
C GLY A 216 5.78 -23.14 20.07
N PRO A 217 6.20 -24.32 20.55
CA PRO A 217 6.27 -25.55 19.76
C PRO A 217 4.89 -26.14 19.38
N GLY A 218 3.84 -25.33 19.32
CA GLY A 218 2.49 -25.77 18.99
C GLY A 218 2.38 -26.23 17.55
N SER A 219 1.73 -27.36 17.34
CA SER A 219 1.45 -27.90 16.01
C SER A 219 0.39 -27.05 15.29
N ILE A 220 0.46 -26.93 13.96
CA ILE A 220 -0.62 -26.26 13.20
C ILE A 220 -1.98 -26.92 13.48
N SER A 221 -1.99 -28.23 13.76
CA SER A 221 -3.20 -28.96 14.17
C SER A 221 -3.80 -28.42 15.48
N GLU A 222 -2.99 -27.93 16.41
CA GLU A 222 -3.47 -27.34 17.68
C GLU A 222 -4.02 -25.92 17.44
N ILE A 223 -3.37 -25.14 16.56
CA ILE A 223 -3.86 -23.81 16.14
C ILE A 223 -5.23 -23.93 15.45
N LEU A 224 -5.44 -24.99 14.69
CA LEU A 224 -6.69 -25.26 13.97
C LEU A 224 -7.75 -25.98 14.85
N GLY A 225 -7.32 -26.66 15.92
CA GLY A 225 -8.16 -27.50 16.79
C GLY A 225 -8.98 -26.76 17.85
N ALA A 226 -8.76 -25.47 18.06
CA ALA A 226 -9.51 -24.66 19.04
C ALA A 226 -10.97 -24.37 18.64
N ASN A 227 -11.47 -24.93 17.53
CA ASN A 227 -12.85 -24.75 17.03
C ASN A 227 -13.27 -25.99 16.21
N ALA A 228 -13.15 -27.18 16.80
CA ALA A 228 -13.83 -28.38 16.32
C ALA A 228 -15.08 -28.57 17.18
N ASP A 229 -16.22 -28.78 16.54
CA ASP A 229 -17.58 -28.88 17.08
C ASP A 229 -18.23 -27.55 17.49
N ASP A 230 -18.95 -26.95 16.54
CA ASP A 230 -20.26 -26.30 16.73
C ASP A 230 -20.71 -25.58 15.44
N GLU A 231 -21.70 -26.14 14.73
CA GLU A 231 -22.69 -25.33 14.00
C GLU A 231 -23.74 -24.90 15.04
N PRO A 232 -23.88 -23.59 15.35
CA PRO A 232 -25.21 -22.99 15.19
C PRO A 232 -25.23 -21.46 14.94
N ASP A 233 -26.42 -21.02 14.50
CA ASP A 233 -27.14 -19.72 14.56
C ASP A 233 -26.46 -18.33 14.67
N ILE A 234 -27.18 -17.36 14.10
CA ILE A 234 -26.75 -16.07 13.53
C ILE A 234 -26.32 -14.98 14.55
N GLU A 235 -26.30 -15.25 15.86
CA GLU A 235 -26.07 -14.19 16.89
C GLU A 235 -24.71 -14.23 17.62
N ASP A 236 -23.82 -15.19 17.34
CA ASP A 236 -22.53 -15.35 18.05
C ASP A 236 -21.27 -14.83 17.31
N GLU A 237 -21.42 -14.02 16.25
CA GLU A 237 -20.30 -13.71 15.33
C GLU A 237 -19.22 -12.77 15.90
N VAL A 238 -19.53 -11.86 16.82
CA VAL A 238 -18.61 -10.75 17.16
C VAL A 238 -17.38 -11.21 17.97
N LYS A 239 -17.53 -12.17 18.88
CA LYS A 239 -16.39 -12.76 19.63
C LYS A 239 -15.56 -13.70 18.75
N LYS A 240 -16.21 -14.48 17.87
CA LYS A 240 -15.53 -15.42 16.95
C LYS A 240 -14.70 -14.72 15.88
N VAL A 241 -15.01 -13.48 15.49
CA VAL A 241 -14.24 -12.71 14.48
C VAL A 241 -12.84 -12.31 15.00
N SER A 242 -12.73 -11.86 16.25
CA SER A 242 -11.43 -11.50 16.84
C SER A 242 -10.52 -12.71 17.05
N GLU A 243 -11.07 -13.86 17.45
CA GLU A 243 -10.33 -15.12 17.56
C GLU A 243 -9.90 -15.66 16.20
N ARG A 244 -10.76 -15.56 15.17
CA ARG A 244 -10.41 -15.96 13.80
C ARG A 244 -9.25 -15.14 13.23
N ASP A 245 -9.24 -13.83 13.45
CA ASP A 245 -8.14 -12.97 13.02
C ASP A 245 -6.83 -13.32 13.75
N SER A 246 -6.89 -13.60 15.05
CA SER A 246 -5.72 -14.09 15.81
C SER A 246 -5.21 -15.45 15.30
N ILE A 247 -6.10 -16.39 15.00
CA ILE A 247 -5.76 -17.71 14.43
C ILE A 247 -5.09 -17.55 13.06
N ILE A 248 -5.61 -16.68 12.19
CA ILE A 248 -5.03 -16.45 10.85
C ILE A 248 -3.63 -15.85 10.97
N VAL A 249 -3.43 -14.90 11.89
CA VAL A 249 -2.10 -14.30 12.14
C VAL A 249 -1.12 -15.37 12.60
N LYS A 250 -1.48 -16.16 13.62
CA LYS A 250 -0.64 -17.25 14.14
C LYS A 250 -0.33 -18.28 13.05
N LEU A 251 -1.32 -18.66 12.25
CA LEU A 251 -1.17 -19.62 11.16
C LEU A 251 -0.20 -19.13 10.07
N VAL A 252 -0.37 -17.89 9.58
CA VAL A 252 0.53 -17.31 8.56
C VAL A 252 1.95 -17.16 9.10
N ASN A 253 2.10 -16.65 10.32
CA ASN A 253 3.41 -16.50 10.95
C ASN A 253 4.11 -17.86 11.16
N LYS A 254 3.36 -18.88 11.59
CA LYS A 254 3.89 -20.24 11.75
C LYS A 254 4.33 -20.86 10.43
N ILE A 255 3.55 -20.71 9.36
CA ILE A 255 3.91 -21.19 8.01
C ILE A 255 5.24 -20.57 7.56
N ILE A 256 5.41 -19.26 7.73
CA ILE A 256 6.65 -18.55 7.35
C ILE A 256 7.82 -18.98 8.23
N PHE A 257 7.61 -19.10 9.54
CA PHE A 257 8.63 -19.53 10.48
C PHE A 257 9.12 -20.96 10.18
N ASP A 258 8.19 -21.88 9.91
CA ASP A 258 8.53 -23.27 9.58
C ASP A 258 9.20 -23.39 8.22
N ALA A 259 8.81 -22.55 7.24
CA ALA A 259 9.52 -22.45 5.97
C ALA A 259 10.98 -22.05 6.19
N HIS A 260 11.24 -21.08 7.06
CA HIS A 260 12.60 -20.69 7.41
C HIS A 260 13.35 -21.81 8.14
N GLN A 261 12.74 -22.44 9.14
CA GLN A 261 13.37 -23.54 9.90
C GLN A 261 13.73 -24.73 9.00
N SER A 262 12.85 -25.07 8.05
CA SER A 262 13.07 -26.11 7.05
C SER A 262 13.98 -25.70 5.90
N ARG A 263 14.52 -24.47 5.91
CA ARG A 263 15.37 -23.89 4.85
C ARG A 263 14.69 -23.93 3.47
N ALA A 264 13.39 -23.69 3.42
CA ALA A 264 12.64 -23.59 2.18
C ALA A 264 13.03 -22.33 1.39
N SER A 265 13.10 -22.44 0.07
CA SER A 265 13.29 -21.30 -0.83
C SER A 265 11.98 -20.57 -1.14
N ASP A 266 10.89 -21.33 -1.27
CA ASP A 266 9.58 -20.82 -1.66
C ASP A 266 8.46 -21.50 -0.86
N ILE A 267 7.45 -20.73 -0.47
CA ILE A 267 6.17 -21.19 0.07
C ILE A 267 5.13 -20.99 -1.03
N HIS A 268 4.36 -22.03 -1.31
CA HIS A 268 3.23 -21.99 -2.22
C HIS A 268 1.95 -22.22 -1.44
N ILE A 269 0.97 -21.35 -1.61
CA ILE A 269 -0.34 -21.41 -0.97
C ILE A 269 -1.37 -21.47 -2.09
N GLU A 270 -2.03 -22.63 -2.21
CA GLU A 270 -2.88 -22.99 -3.34
C GLU A 270 -4.29 -23.29 -2.84
N PRO A 271 -5.21 -22.32 -2.88
CA PRO A 271 -6.62 -22.54 -2.56
C PRO A 271 -7.31 -23.28 -3.70
N TYR A 272 -8.13 -24.29 -3.37
CA TYR A 272 -8.91 -25.04 -4.36
C TYR A 272 -10.39 -24.64 -4.35
N HIS A 273 -11.09 -25.00 -5.44
CA HIS A 273 -12.51 -24.73 -5.61
C HIS A 273 -13.41 -25.47 -4.62
N GLY A 274 -14.58 -24.90 -4.36
CA GLY A 274 -15.62 -25.53 -3.53
C GLY A 274 -15.21 -25.62 -2.06
N LYS A 275 -15.44 -26.81 -1.48
CA LYS A 275 -15.07 -27.17 -0.09
C LYS A 275 -13.71 -27.90 -0.01
N ASN A 276 -12.89 -27.83 -1.06
CA ASN A 276 -11.55 -28.40 -1.02
C ASN A 276 -10.60 -27.52 -0.21
N ASP A 277 -9.77 -28.17 0.58
CA ASP A 277 -8.78 -27.50 1.42
C ASP A 277 -7.72 -26.77 0.61
N ILE A 278 -7.14 -25.75 1.24
CA ILE A 278 -5.96 -25.05 0.76
C ILE A 278 -4.77 -25.98 0.94
N VAL A 279 -3.94 -26.11 -0.08
CA VAL A 279 -2.70 -26.86 0.01
C VAL A 279 -1.54 -25.88 0.15
N VAL A 280 -0.79 -26.00 1.26
CA VAL A 280 0.47 -25.29 1.44
C VAL A 280 1.61 -26.22 1.07
N ARG A 281 2.47 -25.80 0.14
CA ARG A 281 3.67 -26.52 -0.27
C ARG A 281 4.91 -25.69 0.04
N MET A 282 6.01 -26.35 0.34
CA MET A 282 7.32 -25.71 0.51
C MET A 282 8.30 -26.29 -0.48
N ARG A 283 9.11 -25.43 -1.11
CA ARG A 283 10.24 -25.85 -1.92
C ARG A 283 11.47 -25.93 -1.06
N VAL A 284 11.97 -27.15 -0.82
CA VAL A 284 13.21 -27.40 -0.08
C VAL A 284 14.15 -28.15 -1.03
N ASP A 285 15.38 -27.67 -1.18
CA ASP A 285 16.40 -28.24 -2.09
C ASP A 285 15.87 -28.43 -3.53
N GLY A 286 15.11 -27.46 -4.01
CA GLY A 286 14.53 -27.44 -5.37
C GLY A 286 13.27 -28.28 -5.56
N ARG A 287 12.89 -29.13 -4.58
CA ARG A 287 11.69 -29.99 -4.66
C ARG A 287 10.52 -29.41 -3.87
N CYS A 288 9.36 -29.27 -4.51
CA CYS A 288 8.13 -28.90 -3.80
C CYS A 288 7.53 -30.12 -3.09
N LYS A 289 7.25 -29.97 -1.79
CA LYS A 289 6.54 -30.98 -0.99
C LYS A 289 5.33 -30.33 -0.33
N VAL A 290 4.25 -31.10 -0.18
CA VAL A 290 3.10 -30.68 0.62
C VAL A 290 3.56 -30.56 2.06
N TYR A 291 3.40 -29.37 2.62
CA TYR A 291 3.69 -29.06 4.01
C TYR A 291 2.45 -29.29 4.87
N GLN A 292 1.31 -28.69 4.49
CA GLN A 292 0.08 -28.74 5.28
C GLN A 292 -1.15 -28.57 4.38
N ARG A 293 -2.27 -29.19 4.78
CA ARG A 293 -3.61 -28.86 4.26
C ARG A 293 -4.35 -28.03 5.29
N ILE A 294 -4.95 -26.93 4.84
CA ILE A 294 -5.66 -25.96 5.67
C ILE A 294 -7.13 -25.95 5.25
N PRO A 295 -8.09 -26.02 6.18
CA PRO A 295 -9.51 -26.04 5.88
C PRO A 295 -9.95 -24.96 4.89
N TYR A 296 -10.84 -25.32 3.95
CA TYR A 296 -11.32 -24.41 2.89
C TYR A 296 -11.88 -23.07 3.39
N ARG A 297 -12.34 -23.00 4.65
CA ARG A 297 -12.86 -21.77 5.28
C ARG A 297 -11.85 -20.62 5.31
N TYR A 298 -10.54 -20.91 5.23
CA TYR A 298 -9.48 -19.89 5.25
C TYR A 298 -9.05 -19.40 3.86
N LYS A 299 -9.67 -19.86 2.77
CA LYS A 299 -9.18 -19.67 1.38
C LYS A 299 -9.10 -18.23 0.92
N TYR A 300 -9.91 -17.34 1.49
CA TYR A 300 -9.84 -15.90 1.23
C TYR A 300 -9.06 -15.15 2.31
N ALA A 301 -9.05 -15.68 3.53
CA ALA A 301 -8.44 -15.04 4.68
C ALA A 301 -6.90 -15.04 4.60
N ILE A 302 -6.29 -16.16 4.19
CA ILE A 302 -4.83 -16.28 4.08
C ILE A 302 -4.26 -15.35 3.00
N PRO A 303 -4.75 -15.36 1.74
CA PRO A 303 -4.27 -14.41 0.73
C PRO A 303 -4.49 -12.95 1.15
N SER A 304 -5.62 -12.64 1.78
CA SER A 304 -5.91 -11.29 2.30
C SER A 304 -4.89 -10.84 3.35
N ARG A 305 -4.59 -11.71 4.34
CA ARG A 305 -3.58 -11.42 5.37
C ARG A 305 -2.20 -11.17 4.77
N LEU A 306 -1.82 -11.98 3.79
CA LEU A 306 -0.54 -11.84 3.10
C LEU A 306 -0.46 -10.57 2.26
N LYS A 307 -1.57 -10.16 1.62
CA LYS A 307 -1.67 -8.86 0.94
C LYS A 307 -1.52 -7.68 1.92
N ILE A 308 -2.10 -7.76 3.11
CA ILE A 308 -1.92 -6.75 4.17
C ILE A 308 -0.44 -6.63 4.56
N MET A 309 0.22 -7.76 4.83
CA MET A 309 1.64 -7.78 5.21
C MET A 309 2.57 -7.19 4.13
N ALA A 310 2.13 -7.23 2.88
CA ALA A 310 2.87 -6.81 1.70
C ALA A 310 2.44 -5.44 1.13
N GLU A 311 1.51 -4.74 1.82
CA GLU A 311 0.96 -3.46 1.38
C GLU A 311 0.30 -3.52 -0.02
N LEU A 312 -0.27 -4.68 -0.38
CA LEU A 312 -0.96 -4.92 -1.65
C LEU A 312 -2.45 -4.54 -1.58
N ASP A 313 -3.07 -4.36 -2.75
CA ASP A 313 -4.49 -4.06 -2.87
C ASP A 313 -5.33 -5.32 -2.61
N ILE A 314 -6.04 -5.33 -1.48
CA ILE A 314 -6.88 -6.45 -1.04
C ILE A 314 -8.17 -6.55 -1.87
N ALA A 315 -8.67 -5.42 -2.35
CA ALA A 315 -9.90 -5.35 -3.13
C ALA A 315 -9.69 -5.87 -4.56
N GLU A 316 -8.50 -5.63 -5.12
CA GLU A 316 -8.15 -6.16 -6.43
C GLU A 316 -7.73 -7.64 -6.36
N LYS A 317 -8.50 -8.49 -7.02
CA LYS A 317 -8.28 -9.95 -7.07
C LYS A 317 -8.29 -10.51 -8.49
N ARG A 318 -8.28 -9.63 -9.51
CA ARG A 318 -8.43 -10.01 -10.92
C ARG A 318 -7.14 -9.85 -11.72
N LYS A 319 -6.12 -9.22 -11.13
CA LYS A 319 -4.80 -9.04 -11.76
C LYS A 319 -3.69 -9.53 -10.83
N PRO A 320 -2.58 -10.03 -11.38
CA PRO A 320 -1.41 -10.39 -10.57
C PRO A 320 -0.90 -9.18 -9.77
N GLN A 321 -0.40 -9.43 -8.56
CA GLN A 321 0.24 -8.41 -7.74
C GLN A 321 1.53 -8.93 -7.13
N ASP A 322 2.58 -8.11 -7.17
CA ASP A 322 3.90 -8.39 -6.61
C ASP A 322 4.19 -7.42 -5.47
N GLY A 323 4.75 -7.93 -4.37
CA GLY A 323 5.04 -7.15 -3.17
C GLY A 323 6.27 -7.65 -2.42
N LYS A 324 6.60 -6.92 -1.35
CA LYS A 324 7.65 -7.29 -0.40
C LYS A 324 7.08 -7.27 1.01
N ILE A 325 7.52 -8.18 1.85
CA ILE A 325 7.17 -8.23 3.26
C ILE A 325 8.46 -8.12 4.07
N ASN A 326 8.55 -7.10 4.92
CA ASN A 326 9.58 -7.07 5.95
C ASN A 326 9.04 -7.86 7.16
N PHE A 327 9.43 -9.12 7.28
CA PHE A 327 8.85 -10.04 8.26
C PHE A 327 9.23 -9.70 9.70
N LYS A 328 10.28 -8.92 9.93
CA LYS A 328 10.64 -8.38 11.26
C LYS A 328 9.50 -7.59 11.91
N LYS A 329 8.62 -7.00 11.11
CA LYS A 329 7.44 -6.28 11.59
C LYS A 329 6.33 -7.19 12.13
N PHE A 330 6.40 -8.50 11.84
CA PHE A 330 5.31 -9.45 12.05
C PHE A 330 5.72 -10.73 12.79
N GLY A 331 7.02 -10.95 12.98
CA GLY A 331 7.56 -12.10 13.68
C GLY A 331 9.01 -11.90 14.11
N PRO A 332 9.60 -12.88 14.80
CA PRO A 332 10.93 -12.75 15.41
C PRO A 332 12.09 -12.82 14.39
N LEU A 333 11.82 -13.19 13.14
CA LEU A 333 12.85 -13.36 12.12
C LEU A 333 13.09 -12.07 11.34
N ASP A 334 14.35 -11.65 11.27
CA ASP A 334 14.78 -10.49 10.47
C ASP A 334 15.02 -10.89 9.01
N MET A 335 13.93 -10.96 8.24
CA MET A 335 13.99 -11.30 6.81
C MET A 335 13.04 -10.51 5.92
N GLU A 336 13.49 -10.30 4.69
CA GLU A 336 12.65 -9.82 3.60
C GLU A 336 12.04 -11.03 2.86
N LEU A 337 10.74 -10.98 2.61
CA LEU A 337 10.06 -11.94 1.76
C LEU A 337 9.59 -11.23 0.50
N ARG A 338 9.61 -11.93 -0.62
CA ARG A 338 8.98 -11.47 -1.86
C ARG A 338 7.71 -12.27 -2.05
N ILE A 339 6.63 -11.59 -2.37
CA ILE A 339 5.32 -12.22 -2.54
C ILE A 339 4.77 -11.89 -3.91
N ALA A 340 4.17 -12.90 -4.54
CA ALA A 340 3.36 -12.73 -5.73
C ALA A 340 1.99 -13.37 -5.49
N THR A 341 0.94 -12.68 -5.92
CA THR A 341 -0.44 -13.18 -5.94
C THR A 341 -0.88 -13.34 -7.39
N MET A 342 -1.54 -14.45 -7.70
CA MET A 342 -2.03 -14.77 -9.05
C MET A 342 -3.52 -15.13 -8.96
N PRO A 343 -4.41 -14.40 -9.67
CA PRO A 343 -5.82 -14.78 -9.73
C PRO A 343 -5.98 -16.15 -10.39
N THR A 344 -6.69 -17.05 -9.73
CA THR A 344 -7.06 -18.37 -10.23
C THR A 344 -8.57 -18.49 -10.39
N ALA A 345 -9.02 -19.58 -11.00
CA ALA A 345 -10.44 -19.76 -11.29
C ALA A 345 -11.28 -19.71 -10.00
N GLY A 346 -12.55 -19.26 -10.13
CA GLY A 346 -13.47 -19.19 -8.98
C GLY A 346 -13.20 -18.02 -8.02
N GLY A 347 -12.49 -16.99 -8.48
CA GLY A 347 -12.17 -15.80 -7.69
C GLY A 347 -11.20 -16.08 -6.55
N LEU A 348 -10.39 -17.14 -6.69
CA LEU A 348 -9.33 -17.52 -5.76
C LEU A 348 -8.02 -16.85 -6.17
N GLU A 349 -7.05 -16.87 -5.25
CA GLU A 349 -5.74 -16.28 -5.48
C GLU A 349 -4.67 -17.23 -4.97
N ASP A 350 -3.84 -17.72 -5.88
CA ASP A 350 -2.64 -18.44 -5.52
C ASP A 350 -1.60 -17.44 -5.00
N VAL A 351 -0.89 -17.82 -3.94
CA VAL A 351 0.15 -16.98 -3.36
C VAL A 351 1.46 -17.74 -3.35
N VAL A 352 2.50 -17.11 -3.88
CA VAL A 352 3.87 -17.61 -3.80
C VAL A 352 4.70 -16.62 -3.01
N ILE A 353 5.40 -17.11 -2.00
CA ILE A 353 6.31 -16.33 -1.16
C ILE A 353 7.71 -16.89 -1.32
N ARG A 354 8.65 -16.07 -1.80
CA ARG A 354 10.08 -16.40 -1.81
C ARG A 354 10.73 -15.83 -0.57
N LEU A 355 11.44 -16.70 0.17
CA LEU A 355 12.25 -16.29 1.31
C LEU A 355 13.55 -15.71 0.77
N VAL A 356 13.79 -14.41 0.99
CA VAL A 356 15.08 -13.79 0.67
C VAL A 356 15.97 -13.99 1.88
N ASN A 357 17.06 -14.74 1.71
CA ASN A 357 18.04 -14.89 2.78
C ASN A 357 18.82 -13.58 2.96
N THR A 358 18.34 -12.75 3.88
CA THR A 358 19.13 -11.69 4.53
C THR A 358 20.06 -12.35 5.55
N GLY A 359 21.15 -12.93 5.07
CA GLY A 359 22.13 -13.60 5.92
C GLY A 359 23.53 -13.02 5.77
N GLU A 360 24.41 -13.34 6.74
CA GLU A 360 25.85 -13.23 6.54
C GLU A 360 26.22 -13.97 5.26
N THR A 361 26.96 -13.29 4.39
CA THR A 361 27.52 -13.89 3.18
C THR A 361 28.28 -15.14 3.55
N PHE A 362 28.05 -16.23 2.81
CA PHE A 362 28.76 -17.46 3.03
C PHE A 362 30.28 -17.20 3.02
N SER A 363 30.99 -17.70 4.03
CA SER A 363 32.44 -17.45 4.13
C SER A 363 33.15 -17.99 2.89
N PHE A 364 33.98 -17.17 2.28
CA PHE A 364 34.78 -17.54 1.11
C PHE A 364 35.59 -18.82 1.37
N ASP A 365 36.15 -18.95 2.56
CA ASP A 365 36.98 -20.10 2.95
C ASP A 365 36.15 -21.39 3.16
N LYS A 366 34.83 -21.28 3.31
CA LYS A 366 33.90 -22.40 3.52
C LYS A 366 33.25 -22.89 2.24
N LEU A 367 33.55 -22.33 1.06
CA LEU A 367 32.95 -22.69 -0.24
C LEU A 367 33.14 -24.16 -0.66
N GLY A 368 33.96 -24.94 0.06
CA GLY A 368 34.23 -26.35 -0.26
C GLY A 368 35.15 -26.53 -1.47
N LEU A 369 35.88 -25.47 -1.86
CA LEU A 369 36.90 -25.58 -2.90
C LEU A 369 38.13 -26.30 -2.36
N THR A 370 38.79 -27.07 -3.23
CA THR A 370 40.13 -27.62 -2.91
C THR A 370 41.11 -26.48 -2.67
N GLU A 371 42.14 -26.72 -1.87
CA GLU A 371 43.13 -25.68 -1.52
C GLU A 371 43.75 -25.01 -2.76
N ARG A 372 44.06 -25.81 -3.79
CA ARG A 372 44.54 -25.30 -5.08
C ARG A 372 43.54 -24.35 -5.74
N ASN A 373 42.27 -24.74 -5.82
CA ASN A 373 41.23 -23.92 -6.47
C ASN A 373 40.92 -22.66 -5.66
N MET A 374 40.93 -22.77 -4.33
CA MET A 374 40.77 -21.62 -3.44
C MET A 374 41.86 -20.57 -3.67
N ARG A 375 43.12 -21.02 -3.80
CA ARG A 375 44.27 -20.15 -4.08
C ARG A 375 44.12 -19.43 -5.43
N ILE A 376 43.83 -20.18 -6.50
CA ILE A 376 43.65 -19.63 -7.85
C ILE A 376 42.48 -18.64 -7.88
N PHE A 377 41.35 -19.00 -7.27
CA PHE A 377 40.15 -18.16 -7.27
C PHE A 377 40.36 -16.89 -6.44
N SER A 378 40.99 -16.99 -5.25
CA SER A 378 41.34 -15.82 -4.44
C SER A 378 42.30 -14.89 -5.17
N GLU A 379 43.28 -15.42 -5.91
CA GLU A 379 44.20 -14.58 -6.67
C GLU A 379 43.46 -13.85 -7.81
N ALA A 380 42.59 -14.55 -8.54
CA ALA A 380 41.84 -13.97 -9.64
C ALA A 380 40.89 -12.84 -9.20
N VAL A 381 40.18 -13.02 -8.08
CA VAL A 381 39.22 -12.02 -7.56
C VAL A 381 39.91 -10.78 -7.00
N SER A 382 41.14 -10.92 -6.48
CA SER A 382 41.92 -9.79 -5.94
C SER A 382 42.66 -8.97 -7.00
N LYS A 383 42.61 -9.35 -8.29
CA LYS A 383 43.26 -8.58 -9.36
C LYS A 383 42.56 -7.22 -9.55
N PRO A 384 43.32 -6.15 -9.86
CA PRO A 384 42.77 -4.80 -10.02
C PRO A 384 41.81 -4.66 -11.22
N TYR A 385 41.92 -5.56 -12.20
CA TYR A 385 41.05 -5.64 -13.36
C TYR A 385 41.06 -7.06 -13.92
N GLY A 386 39.97 -7.42 -14.59
CA GLY A 386 39.79 -8.73 -15.19
C GLY A 386 38.31 -9.12 -15.22
N LEU A 387 38.01 -10.24 -15.85
CA LEU A 387 36.69 -10.84 -15.88
C LEU A 387 36.77 -12.23 -15.25
N VAL A 388 36.02 -12.47 -14.18
CA VAL A 388 35.84 -13.82 -13.64
C VAL A 388 34.40 -14.27 -13.91
N LEU A 389 34.26 -15.42 -14.58
CA LEU A 389 32.98 -16.01 -14.94
C LEU A 389 32.75 -17.24 -14.08
N VAL A 390 31.68 -17.21 -13.28
CA VAL A 390 31.22 -18.36 -12.51
C VAL A 390 30.06 -19.00 -13.28
N VAL A 391 30.31 -20.17 -13.87
CA VAL A 391 29.38 -20.87 -14.75
C VAL A 391 28.88 -22.16 -14.12
N GLY A 392 27.68 -22.58 -14.51
CA GLY A 392 27.03 -23.78 -13.97
C GLY A 392 25.50 -23.72 -14.12
N PRO A 393 24.80 -24.86 -13.95
CA PRO A 393 23.34 -24.92 -14.04
C PRO A 393 22.66 -24.18 -12.89
N THR A 394 21.35 -23.93 -13.00
CA THR A 394 20.55 -23.35 -11.91
C THR A 394 20.68 -24.19 -10.64
N GLY A 395 20.84 -23.53 -9.48
CA GLY A 395 21.02 -24.21 -8.20
C GLY A 395 22.44 -24.70 -7.90
N SER A 396 23.42 -24.52 -8.81
CA SER A 396 24.81 -24.95 -8.57
C SER A 396 25.63 -24.05 -7.64
N GLY A 397 24.99 -23.14 -6.90
CA GLY A 397 25.68 -22.24 -5.96
C GLY A 397 26.38 -21.01 -6.56
N LYS A 398 26.21 -20.70 -7.86
CA LYS A 398 26.90 -19.57 -8.53
C LYS A 398 26.76 -18.24 -7.79
N THR A 399 25.53 -17.87 -7.47
CA THR A 399 25.22 -16.61 -6.77
C THR A 399 25.89 -16.58 -5.41
N THR A 400 25.83 -17.68 -4.66
CA THR A 400 26.51 -17.84 -3.37
C THR A 400 28.02 -17.71 -3.50
N THR A 401 28.64 -18.35 -4.49
CA THR A 401 30.09 -18.25 -4.76
C THR A 401 30.50 -16.82 -5.10
N LEU A 402 29.73 -16.12 -5.93
CA LEU A 402 30.00 -14.74 -6.32
C LEU A 402 29.86 -13.77 -5.14
N HIS A 403 28.80 -13.89 -4.35
CA HIS A 403 28.61 -13.06 -3.15
C HIS A 403 29.68 -13.33 -2.08
N ALA A 404 30.10 -14.59 -1.90
CA ALA A 404 31.24 -14.93 -1.03
C ALA A 404 32.55 -14.28 -1.51
N ALA A 405 32.81 -14.31 -2.82
CA ALA A 405 33.98 -13.67 -3.43
C ALA A 405 33.95 -12.13 -3.29
N ILE A 406 32.79 -11.51 -3.54
CA ILE A 406 32.61 -10.07 -3.38
C ILE A 406 32.79 -9.65 -1.92
N SER A 407 32.28 -10.43 -0.96
CA SER A 407 32.50 -10.17 0.46
C SER A 407 33.97 -10.12 0.87
N ARG A 408 34.84 -10.89 0.20
CA ARG A 408 36.28 -10.86 0.50
C ARG A 408 36.95 -9.55 0.10
N ILE A 409 36.49 -8.92 -0.98
CA ILE A 409 37.04 -7.66 -1.51
C ILE A 409 36.26 -6.42 -1.06
N ASN A 410 35.18 -6.62 -0.32
CA ASN A 410 34.31 -5.58 0.21
C ASN A 410 35.00 -4.83 1.37
N SER A 411 35.75 -3.78 1.03
CA SER A 411 36.41 -2.90 1.98
C SER A 411 35.96 -1.44 1.78
N PRO A 412 36.11 -0.56 2.78
CA PRO A 412 35.77 0.86 2.64
C PRO A 412 36.55 1.58 1.52
N GLU A 413 37.69 1.05 1.11
CA GLU A 413 38.54 1.62 0.04
C GLU A 413 38.02 1.30 -1.38
N VAL A 414 37.08 0.36 -1.49
CA VAL A 414 36.61 -0.19 -2.76
C VAL A 414 35.11 -0.01 -2.86
N LYS A 415 34.67 0.78 -3.84
CA LYS A 415 33.26 0.88 -4.20
C LYS A 415 32.88 -0.35 -5.02
N ILE A 416 31.76 -1.01 -4.71
CA ILE A 416 31.30 -2.18 -5.47
C ILE A 416 29.87 -1.95 -5.92
N TRP A 417 29.65 -2.05 -7.23
CA TRP A 417 28.33 -1.99 -7.87
C TRP A 417 27.95 -3.37 -8.42
N THR A 418 26.71 -3.79 -8.20
CA THR A 418 26.15 -5.01 -8.81
C THR A 418 24.87 -4.67 -9.55
N ALA A 419 24.63 -5.36 -10.67
CA ALA A 419 23.35 -5.39 -11.34
C ALA A 419 22.85 -6.83 -11.30
N GLU A 420 21.65 -7.05 -10.74
CA GLU A 420 21.10 -8.38 -10.44
C GLU A 420 19.60 -8.43 -10.83
N ASP A 421 19.11 -9.59 -11.26
CA ASP A 421 17.71 -9.81 -11.64
C ASP A 421 17.14 -11.12 -11.07
N PRO A 422 16.61 -11.11 -9.83
CA PRO A 422 16.62 -10.02 -8.87
C PRO A 422 17.85 -10.03 -7.96
N VAL A 423 17.95 -9.05 -7.04
CA VAL A 423 18.93 -9.12 -5.93
C VAL A 423 18.52 -10.24 -4.97
N GLU A 424 19.29 -11.33 -4.94
CA GLU A 424 19.01 -12.53 -4.13
C GLU A 424 19.63 -12.48 -2.73
N ILE A 425 20.82 -11.90 -2.59
CA ILE A 425 21.53 -11.75 -1.31
C ILE A 425 21.85 -10.27 -1.12
N THR A 426 21.33 -9.66 -0.06
CA THR A 426 21.67 -8.28 0.28
C THR A 426 22.94 -8.23 1.13
N GLN A 427 23.96 -7.51 0.68
CA GLN A 427 25.25 -7.42 1.35
C GLN A 427 25.61 -5.97 1.70
N LYS A 428 25.90 -5.73 2.98
CA LYS A 428 26.30 -4.41 3.47
C LYS A 428 27.60 -3.96 2.79
N GLY A 429 27.64 -2.70 2.35
CA GLY A 429 28.80 -2.10 1.66
C GLY A 429 28.67 -2.08 0.14
N LEU A 430 27.80 -2.90 -0.44
CA LEU A 430 27.57 -2.94 -1.89
C LEU A 430 26.52 -1.91 -2.32
N ARG A 431 26.61 -1.49 -3.58
CA ARG A 431 25.58 -0.72 -4.28
C ARG A 431 24.87 -1.65 -5.27
N GLN A 432 23.88 -2.38 -4.75
CA GLN A 432 23.16 -3.40 -5.51
C GLN A 432 21.98 -2.77 -6.24
N VAL A 433 21.98 -2.91 -7.56
CA VAL A 433 20.92 -2.42 -8.45
C VAL A 433 20.11 -3.60 -8.94
N GLN A 434 18.82 -3.62 -8.62
CA GLN A 434 17.90 -4.58 -9.23
C GLN A 434 17.50 -4.11 -10.63
N VAL A 435 17.63 -4.98 -11.61
CA VAL A 435 17.21 -4.72 -13.00
C VAL A 435 15.70 -4.47 -13.03
N ASN A 436 15.28 -3.48 -13.83
CA ASN A 436 13.87 -3.14 -14.05
C ASN A 436 13.63 -2.80 -15.53
N PRO A 437 13.29 -3.81 -16.36
CA PRO A 437 13.08 -3.61 -17.79
C PRO A 437 11.91 -2.66 -18.11
N ARG A 438 10.91 -2.55 -17.22
CA ARG A 438 9.70 -1.72 -17.43
C ARG A 438 10.03 -0.23 -17.54
N ILE A 439 11.10 0.22 -16.90
CA ILE A 439 11.57 1.62 -16.93
C ILE A 439 12.84 1.78 -17.78
N GLY A 440 13.23 0.76 -18.55
CA GLY A 440 14.46 0.77 -19.34
C GLY A 440 15.76 0.55 -18.56
N LEU A 441 15.70 0.22 -17.26
CA LEU A 441 16.86 -0.09 -16.43
C LEU A 441 17.30 -1.55 -16.64
N THR A 442 17.90 -1.84 -17.79
CA THR A 442 18.40 -3.17 -18.20
C THR A 442 19.85 -3.41 -17.78
N PHE A 443 20.34 -4.67 -17.84
CA PHE A 443 21.77 -4.97 -17.58
C PHE A 443 22.73 -4.08 -18.39
N PRO A 444 22.61 -3.92 -19.72
CA PRO A 444 23.49 -3.02 -20.48
C PRO A 444 23.39 -1.55 -20.02
N ALA A 445 22.19 -1.07 -19.68
CA ALA A 445 21.99 0.29 -19.19
C ALA A 445 22.67 0.53 -17.83
N ALA A 446 22.54 -0.43 -16.91
CA ALA A 446 23.19 -0.41 -15.60
C ALA A 446 24.72 -0.43 -15.76
N LEU A 447 25.27 -1.36 -16.55
CA LEU A 447 26.72 -1.50 -16.78
C LEU A 447 27.34 -0.24 -17.41
N ARG A 448 26.66 0.37 -18.39
CA ARG A 448 27.10 1.66 -18.98
C ARG A 448 27.12 2.78 -17.95
N SER A 449 26.16 2.78 -17.03
CA SER A 449 26.10 3.78 -15.96
C SER A 449 27.14 3.52 -14.88
N PHE A 450 27.44 2.27 -14.53
CA PHE A 450 28.48 1.93 -13.55
C PHE A 450 29.83 2.52 -13.94
N LEU A 451 30.21 2.45 -15.22
CA LEU A 451 31.44 3.06 -15.75
C LEU A 451 31.55 4.57 -15.50
N ARG A 452 30.42 5.27 -15.36
CA ARG A 452 30.37 6.71 -15.06
C ARG A 452 30.25 7.03 -13.58
N LEU A 453 29.96 6.04 -12.75
CA LEU A 453 29.72 6.20 -11.30
C LEU A 453 30.96 5.89 -10.46
N ASP A 454 32.14 5.98 -11.09
CA ASP A 454 33.45 5.66 -10.52
C ASP A 454 33.42 4.34 -9.75
N PRO A 455 33.24 3.21 -10.46
CA PRO A 455 32.96 1.95 -9.81
C PRO A 455 34.18 1.38 -9.09
N TRP A 456 35.40 1.89 -9.31
CA TRP A 456 36.65 1.37 -8.76
C TRP A 456 37.72 2.44 -8.47
N GLY A 457 37.31 3.66 -8.13
CA GLY A 457 38.24 4.68 -7.66
C GLY A 457 38.63 4.46 -6.21
N LYS A 458 39.92 4.21 -5.93
CA LYS A 458 40.48 4.61 -4.63
C LYS A 458 40.23 6.12 -4.52
N CYS A 459 39.49 6.52 -3.50
CA CYS A 459 39.18 7.93 -3.27
C CYS A 459 40.50 8.72 -3.16
N GLY A 460 40.90 9.41 -4.24
CA GLY A 460 42.13 10.20 -4.29
C GLY A 460 43.16 9.90 -5.41
N THR A 461 42.99 8.89 -6.27
CA THR A 461 43.97 8.64 -7.36
C THR A 461 43.39 8.81 -8.76
N LYS A 462 43.96 9.75 -9.55
CA LYS A 462 43.67 9.98 -10.98
C LYS A 462 44.15 8.80 -11.85
N LYS A 463 43.36 7.74 -12.03
CA LYS A 463 43.53 6.78 -13.13
C LYS A 463 42.18 6.36 -13.72
N PRO A 464 42.10 6.04 -15.02
CA PRO A 464 40.83 5.83 -15.73
C PRO A 464 40.13 4.53 -15.30
N PRO A 465 38.78 4.45 -15.43
CA PRO A 465 38.00 3.33 -14.89
C PRO A 465 38.09 2.07 -15.77
N PRO A 466 38.17 0.86 -15.19
CA PRO A 466 38.09 -0.39 -15.94
C PRO A 466 36.65 -0.96 -16.04
N SER A 467 36.50 -1.94 -16.93
CA SER A 467 35.26 -2.60 -17.37
C SER A 467 34.46 -3.30 -16.26
N PRO A 468 33.12 -3.32 -16.34
CA PRO A 468 32.25 -3.79 -15.27
C PRO A 468 32.06 -5.32 -15.24
N TRP A 469 31.82 -5.84 -14.03
CA TRP A 469 31.40 -7.20 -13.73
C TRP A 469 29.94 -7.45 -14.15
N ARG A 470 29.69 -8.59 -14.80
CA ARG A 470 28.36 -9.04 -15.22
C ARG A 470 27.98 -10.25 -14.38
N LEU A 471 27.01 -10.10 -13.47
CA LEU A 471 26.36 -11.24 -12.83
C LEU A 471 25.22 -11.70 -13.76
N PRO A 472 25.07 -13.01 -14.02
CA PRO A 472 23.99 -13.53 -14.86
C PRO A 472 22.61 -13.32 -14.26
#